data_AF-A0A949BID8-F1
#
_entry.id   AF-A0A949BID8-F1
#
_cell.length_a   1.000
_cell.length_b   1.000
_cell.length_c   1.000
_cell.angle_alpha   90.00
_cell.angle_beta   90.00
_cell.angle_gamma   90.00
#
_symmetry.space_group_name_H-M   'P 1'
#
loop_
_entity.id
_entity.type
_entity.pdbx_description
1 polymer ?
#
loop_
_entity_poly.entity_id
_entity_poly.type
_entity_poly.pdbx_seq_one_letter_code
_entity_poly.pdbx_strand_id
1 'polypeptide(L)' 'MIEVPMEDLLKKTGSIFKLVNLAAKRTKDLNEGFKPRLATSGNKKNAAIALQEISEGKIKFKIDNTHI' A
#
# COMPACT_ATOMS: atom_id res chain seq x y z
N MET A 1 -17.60 -4.65 2.99
CA MET A 1 -16.31 -5.21 2.53
C MET A 1 -15.78 -4.26 1.47
N ILE A 2 -14.56 -3.72 1.63
CA ILE A 2 -13.94 -2.91 0.56
C ILE A 2 -13.11 -3.90 -0.25
N GLU A 3 -13.65 -4.39 -1.35
CA GLU A 3 -12.87 -5.15 -2.33
C GLU A 3 -12.15 -4.16 -3.22
N VAL A 4 -10.84 -4.02 -2.97
CA VAL A 4 -9.97 -3.29 -3.90
C VAL A 4 -9.65 -4.25 -5.05
N PRO A 5 -10.03 -3.94 -6.29
CA PRO A 5 -9.76 -4.82 -7.42
C PRO A 5 -8.25 -4.92 -7.68
N MET A 6 -7.79 -6.15 -7.91
CA MET A 6 -6.37 -6.44 -8.12
C MET A 6 -5.81 -5.72 -9.37
N GLU A 7 -6.61 -5.58 -10.43
CA GLU A 7 -6.28 -4.77 -11.61
C GLU A 7 -5.85 -3.35 -11.27
N ASP A 8 -6.56 -2.66 -10.36
CA ASP A 8 -6.24 -1.27 -10.02
C ASP A 8 -4.96 -1.17 -9.22
N LEU A 9 -4.70 -2.14 -8.35
CA LEU A 9 -3.43 -2.25 -7.63
C LEU A 9 -2.28 -2.53 -8.60
N LEU A 10 -2.49 -3.44 -9.56
CA LEU A 10 -1.48 -3.83 -10.53
C LEU A 10 -1.13 -2.70 -11.48
N LYS A 11 -2.12 -1.92 -11.94
CA LYS A 11 -1.89 -0.70 -12.74
C LYS A 11 -1.02 0.32 -12.03
N LYS A 12 -1.09 0.40 -10.69
CA LYS A 12 -0.33 1.38 -9.90
C LYS A 12 1.10 0.94 -9.58
N THR A 13 1.34 -0.35 -9.43
CA THR A 13 2.67 -0.89 -9.06
C THR A 13 3.44 -1.50 -10.23
N GLY A 14 2.73 -1.89 -11.30
CA GLY A 14 3.28 -2.55 -12.50
C GLY A 14 3.76 -3.99 -12.27
N SER A 15 3.68 -4.52 -11.05
CA SER A 15 4.12 -5.88 -10.73
C SER A 15 3.51 -6.37 -9.42
N ILE A 16 3.01 -7.61 -9.42
CA ILE A 16 2.46 -8.27 -8.22
C ILE A 16 3.52 -8.36 -7.12
N PHE A 17 4.77 -8.67 -7.45
CA PHE A 17 5.85 -8.77 -6.46
C PHE A 17 6.12 -7.42 -5.78
N LYS A 18 6.15 -6.34 -6.56
CA LYS A 18 6.29 -4.97 -6.01
C LYS A 18 5.10 -4.60 -5.13
N LEU A 19 3.89 -4.98 -5.55
CA LEU A 19 2.67 -4.75 -4.77
C LEU A 19 2.73 -5.45 -3.40
N VAL A 20 3.02 -6.74 -3.38
CA VAL A 20 3.08 -7.53 -2.14
C VAL A 20 4.16 -7.00 -1.21
N ASN A 21 5.36 -6.72 -1.73
CA ASN A 21 6.45 -6.15 -0.92
C ASN A 21 6.12 -4.77 -0.38
N LEU A 22 5.48 -3.90 -1.18
CA LEU A 22 5.07 -2.56 -0.76
C LEU A 22 3.99 -2.62 0.32
N ALA A 23 2.98 -3.48 0.13
CA ALA A 23 1.92 -3.69 1.10
C ALA A 23 2.44 -4.28 2.42
N ALA A 24 3.36 -5.25 2.36
CA ALA A 24 3.99 -5.85 3.54
C ALA A 24 4.81 -4.82 4.32
N LYS A 25 5.67 -4.04 3.62
CA LYS A 25 6.46 -2.97 4.25
C LYS A 25 5.55 -1.93 4.91
N ARG A 26 4.51 -1.48 4.20
CA ARG A 26 3.57 -0.50 4.76
C ARG A 26 2.77 -1.04 5.94
N THR A 27 2.36 -2.31 5.89
CA THR A 27 1.68 -2.95 7.01
C THR A 27 2.58 -2.97 8.25
N LYS A 28 3.88 -3.22 8.07
CA LYS A 28 4.86 -3.16 9.14
C LYS A 28 4.97 -1.74 9.73
N ASP A 29 5.05 -0.70 8.91
CA ASP A 29 5.06 0.69 9.39
C ASP A 29 3.82 0.97 10.26
N LEU A 30 2.62 0.57 9.80
CA LEU A 30 1.38 0.76 10.56
C LEU A 30 1.38 -0.02 11.88
N ASN A 31 1.97 -1.22 11.91
CA ASN A 31 2.16 -2.00 13.14
C ASN A 31 3.15 -1.34 14.11
N GLU A 32 4.16 -0.63 13.59
CA GLU A 32 5.13 0.14 14.38
C GLU A 32 4.55 1.46 14.92
N GLY A 33 3.29 1.77 14.62
CA GLY A 33 2.59 2.96 15.11
C GLY A 33 2.63 4.15 14.16
N PHE A 34 3.10 3.97 12.92
CA PHE A 34 2.98 5.01 11.91
C PHE A 34 1.50 5.30 11.62
N LYS A 35 1.19 6.58 11.44
CA LYS A 35 -0.18 6.99 11.14
C LYS A 35 -0.58 6.57 9.72
N PRO A 36 -1.82 6.09 9.53
CA PRO A 36 -2.37 5.92 8.20
C PRO A 36 -2.49 7.28 7.50
N ARG A 37 -2.19 7.30 6.21
CA ARG A 37 -2.35 8.44 5.27
C ARG A 37 -3.79 8.59 4.78
N LEU A 38 -4.62 7.58 5.03
CA LEU A 38 -6.06 7.62 4.79
C LEU A 38 -6.81 7.72 6.11
N ALA A 39 -7.91 8.47 6.11
CA ALA A 39 -8.84 8.50 7.21
C ALA A 39 -9.51 7.13 7.30
N THR A 40 -9.09 6.33 8.27
CA THR A 40 -9.65 5.00 8.50
C THR A 40 -10.77 5.11 9.52
N SER A 41 -12.02 5.03 9.06
CA SER A 41 -13.17 4.87 9.95
C SER A 41 -13.16 3.44 10.51
N GLY A 42 -12.89 3.30 11.81
CA GLY A 42 -12.96 2.04 12.55
C GLY A 42 -11.66 1.22 12.61
N ASN A 43 -11.72 0.11 13.35
CA ASN A 43 -10.60 -0.80 13.59
C ASN A 43 -10.33 -1.69 12.36
N LYS A 44 -9.84 -1.10 11.27
CA LYS A 44 -9.46 -1.81 10.05
C LYS A 44 -8.10 -2.49 10.24
N LYS A 45 -7.93 -3.70 9.69
CA LYS A 45 -6.63 -4.38 9.66
C LYS A 45 -5.60 -3.52 8.92
N ASN A 46 -4.38 -3.43 9.45
CA ASN A 46 -3.29 -2.65 8.85
C ASN A 46 -2.99 -3.05 7.39
N ALA A 47 -3.10 -4.35 7.06
CA ALA A 47 -2.96 -4.82 5.69
C ALA A 47 -4.03 -4.26 4.73
N ALA A 48 -5.27 -4.14 5.20
CA ALA A 48 -6.35 -3.56 4.39
C ALA A 48 -6.15 -2.06 4.18
N ILE A 49 -5.67 -1.35 5.21
CA ILE A 49 -5.32 0.06 5.12
C ILE A 49 -4.19 0.27 4.11
N ALA A 50 -3.13 -0.54 4.17
CA ALA A 50 -2.01 -0.47 3.23
C ALA A 50 -2.44 -0.66 1.77
N LEU A 51 -3.28 -1.67 1.50
CA LEU A 51 -3.82 -1.89 0.14
C LEU A 51 -4.69 -0.72 -0.33
N GLN A 52 -5.50 -0.15 0.57
CA GLN A 52 -6.33 1.01 0.24
C GLN A 52 -5.48 2.26 -0.07
N GLU A 53 -4.42 2.50 0.71
CA GLU A 53 -3.47 3.60 0.48
C GLU A 53 -2.73 3.47 -0.86
N ILE A 54 -2.37 2.24 -1.25
CA ILE A 54 -1.76 1.94 -2.55
C ILE A 54 -2.78 2.15 -3.67
N SER A 55 -4.01 1.67 -3.50
CA SER A 55 -5.10 1.84 -4.46
C SER A 55 -5.46 3.31 -4.68
N GLU A 56 -5.47 4.14 -3.64
CA GLU A 56 -5.66 5.60 -3.79
C GLU A 56 -4.41 6.32 -4.31
N GLY A 57 -3.27 5.62 -4.42
CA GLY A 57 -2.00 6.20 -4.89
C GLY A 57 -1.35 7.15 -3.90
N LYS A 58 -1.76 7.10 -2.62
CA LYS A 58 -1.11 7.82 -1.51
C LYS A 58 0.26 7.23 -1.18
N ILE A 59 0.49 5.98 -1.58
CA ILE A 59 1.76 5.27 -1.45
C ILE A 59 2.17 4.77 -2.81
N LYS A 60 3.41 5.07 -3.19
CA LYS A 60 4.00 4.66 -4.45
C LYS A 60 5.37 4.07 -4.18
N PHE A 61 5.74 3.07 -4.97
CA PHE A 61 7.11 2.54 -4.95
C PHE A 61 8.02 3.61 -5.53
N LYS A 62 8.98 4.10 -4.74
CA LYS A 62 10.03 4.95 -5.28
C LYS A 62 11.04 4.03 -5.94
N ILE A 63 11.09 4.07 -7.27
CA ILE A 63 12.21 3.52 -8.02
C ILE A 63 13.35 4.52 -7.88
N ASP A 64 14.23 4.31 -6.91
CA ASP A 64 15.51 4.99 -6.87
C ASP A 64 16.34 4.42 -8.04
N ASN A 65 16.21 5.04 -9.22
CA ASN A 65 17.06 4.78 -10.40
C ASN A 65 18.48 5.33 -10.15
N THR A 66 19.13 4.92 -9.06
CA THR A 66 20.55 5.21 -8.87
C THR A 66 21.35 4.18 -9.65
N HIS A 67 21.47 4.42 -10.95
CA HIS A 67 22.64 4.03 -11.73
C HIS A 67 23.47 5.31 -11.91
N ILE A 68 24.51 5.47 -11.09
CA ILE A 68 25.76 6.14 -11.47
C ILE A 68 26.91 5.36 -10.85
#